data_AF-A0A6M2ERG0-F1
#
_entry.id   AF-A0A6M2ERG0-F1
#
_cell.length_a   1.000
_cell.length_b   1.000
_cell.length_c   1.000
_cell.angle_alpha   90.00
_cell.angle_beta   90.00
_cell.angle_gamma   90.00
#
_symmetry.space_group_name_H-M   'P 1'
#
loop_
_entity.id
_entity.type
_entity.pdbx_description
1 polymer ?
#
loop_
_entity_poly.entity_id
_entity_poly.type
_entity_poly.pdbx_seq_one_letter_code
_entity_poly.pdbx_strand_id
1 'polypeptide(L)'
;MIDISVLCYILAKLFLSNVLDSNSLPQLQVNVMFFLVKLCMATGYLCCCFYLLSGYMEFVELTKLSRTIYELSTPNPLGEYSRELYDYYKKIFEEYITSKVLPALNGKKDQDLLQEIVRRWSILKTMTYWLCRFFHYLDRYFIARRKLPSLQQTSYNTFYNLVYAETFGPVKDAVKAMINREREGEQIDQALVKSILAINADNGVGSLKQHKQNLEEAILEDTAAFYSQKASYWMQKKSYNEYMLAVSQCLTHEKDTVSPYLQAKNQKKLLEVVEQELLNAHANELERKKQVDEFPLADHKQVS
;
A
#
# COMPACT_ATOMS: atom_id res chain seq x y z
N MET A 1 -32.77 -5.86 -23.33
CA MET A 1 -31.61 -6.50 -22.67
C MET A 1 -31.82 -6.35 -21.18
N ILE A 2 -31.97 -7.45 -20.45
CA ILE A 2 -31.98 -7.41 -18.98
C ILE A 2 -30.54 -7.15 -18.56
N ASP A 3 -30.32 -6.06 -17.81
CA ASP A 3 -29.01 -5.73 -17.26
C ASP A 3 -28.49 -6.91 -16.44
N ILE A 4 -27.23 -7.31 -16.67
CA ILE A 4 -26.57 -8.43 -15.96
C ILE A 4 -26.65 -8.22 -14.44
N SER A 5 -26.64 -6.97 -13.97
CA SER A 5 -26.82 -6.64 -12.56
C SER A 5 -28.21 -7.00 -12.03
N VAL A 6 -29.26 -6.75 -12.82
CA VAL A 6 -30.65 -7.12 -12.51
C VAL A 6 -30.84 -8.64 -12.52
N LEU A 7 -30.20 -9.34 -13.47
CA LEU A 7 -30.23 -10.80 -13.51
C LEU A 7 -29.49 -11.41 -12.31
N CYS A 8 -28.33 -10.86 -11.92
CA CYS A 8 -27.59 -11.29 -10.73
C CYS A 8 -28.38 -11.01 -9.44
N TYR A 9 -29.10 -9.88 -9.37
CA TYR A 9 -29.98 -9.56 -8.24
C TYR A 9 -31.15 -10.55 -8.12
N ILE A 10 -31.84 -10.82 -9.24
CA ILE A 10 -32.96 -11.76 -9.26
C ILE A 10 -32.50 -13.17 -8.90
N LEU A 11 -31.36 -13.61 -9.44
CA LEU A 11 -30.77 -14.90 -9.09
C LEU A 11 -30.33 -14.92 -7.62
N ALA A 12 -29.62 -13.92 -7.11
CA ALA A 12 -29.23 -13.87 -5.70
C ALA A 12 -30.46 -13.90 -4.76
N LYS A 13 -31.50 -13.13 -5.06
CA LYS A 13 -32.73 -13.04 -4.24
C LYS A 13 -33.56 -14.33 -4.29
N LEU A 14 -33.75 -14.92 -5.48
CA LEU A 14 -34.45 -16.20 -5.63
C LEU A 14 -33.67 -17.36 -4.98
N PHE A 15 -32.34 -17.34 -5.00
CA PHE A 15 -31.52 -18.39 -4.39
C PHE A 15 -31.36 -18.24 -2.88
N LEU A 16 -31.18 -17.02 -2.37
CA LEU A 16 -31.15 -16.73 -0.93
C LEU A 16 -32.47 -17.13 -0.26
N SER A 17 -33.61 -16.89 -0.93
CA SER A 17 -34.93 -17.26 -0.41
C SER A 17 -35.27 -18.76 -0.52
N ASN A 18 -34.55 -19.54 -1.32
CA ASN A 18 -34.82 -20.98 -1.49
C ASN A 18 -33.83 -21.88 -0.75
N VAL A 19 -32.56 -21.48 -0.63
CA VAL A 19 -31.52 -22.30 0.01
C VAL A 19 -31.46 -22.06 1.51
N LEU A 20 -31.60 -20.80 1.97
CA LEU A 20 -31.51 -20.47 3.39
C LEU A 20 -32.77 -20.85 4.20
N ASP A 21 -33.90 -21.06 3.53
CA ASP A 21 -35.17 -21.49 4.16
C ASP A 21 -35.34 -23.02 4.17
N SER A 22 -34.37 -23.78 3.64
CA SER A 22 -34.48 -25.24 3.49
C SER A 22 -33.63 -25.99 4.54
N ASN A 23 -34.14 -27.14 5.01
CA ASN A 23 -33.42 -28.19 5.76
C ASN A 23 -32.28 -28.84 4.92
N SER A 24 -31.56 -28.05 4.12
CA SER A 24 -30.48 -28.48 3.25
C SER A 24 -29.24 -28.86 4.06
N LEU A 25 -28.44 -29.81 3.55
CA LEU A 25 -27.19 -30.20 4.20
C LEU A 25 -26.27 -28.98 4.38
N PRO A 26 -25.56 -28.86 5.52
CA PRO A 26 -24.60 -27.77 5.79
C PRO A 26 -23.62 -27.51 4.63
N GLN A 27 -23.14 -28.56 3.97
CA GLN A 27 -22.25 -28.45 2.81
C GLN A 27 -22.89 -27.74 1.61
N LEU A 28 -24.19 -27.93 1.37
CA LEU A 28 -24.90 -27.26 0.28
C LEU A 28 -25.05 -25.77 0.57
N GLN A 29 -25.30 -25.41 1.82
CA GLN A 29 -25.35 -24.02 2.28
C GLN A 29 -23.99 -23.33 2.13
N VAL A 30 -22.90 -24.02 2.49
CA VAL A 30 -21.51 -23.56 2.27
C VAL A 30 -21.23 -23.34 0.77
N ASN A 31 -21.56 -24.31 -0.09
CA ASN A 31 -21.33 -24.22 -1.53
C ASN A 31 -22.13 -23.09 -2.19
N VAL A 32 -23.37 -22.87 -1.75
CA VAL A 32 -24.22 -21.79 -2.27
C VAL A 32 -23.72 -20.43 -1.79
N MET A 33 -23.32 -20.34 -0.52
CA MET A 33 -22.67 -19.15 0.02
C MET A 33 -21.42 -18.80 -0.80
N PHE A 34 -20.60 -19.80 -1.12
CA PHE A 34 -19.42 -19.64 -1.96
C PHE A 34 -19.77 -19.18 -3.38
N PHE A 35 -20.81 -19.77 -3.99
CA PHE A 35 -21.30 -19.36 -5.30
C PHE A 35 -21.78 -17.90 -5.32
N LEU A 36 -22.54 -17.46 -4.33
CA LEU A 36 -23.04 -16.09 -4.23
C LEU A 36 -21.90 -15.08 -4.06
N VAL A 37 -20.92 -15.41 -3.20
CA VAL A 37 -19.72 -14.58 -3.03
C VAL A 37 -18.92 -14.53 -4.34
N LYS A 38 -18.74 -15.65 -5.05
CA LYS A 38 -18.08 -15.67 -6.36
C LYS A 38 -18.84 -14.90 -7.43
N LEU A 39 -20.16 -14.97 -7.47
CA LEU A 39 -21.00 -14.22 -8.42
C LEU A 39 -20.92 -12.70 -8.18
N CYS A 40 -20.95 -12.29 -6.90
CA CYS A 40 -20.70 -10.91 -6.49
C CYS A 40 -19.32 -10.40 -6.97
N MET A 41 -18.32 -11.28 -6.99
CA MET A 41 -16.94 -10.95 -7.34
C MET A 41 -16.66 -11.03 -8.86
N ALA A 42 -17.31 -11.95 -9.58
CA ALA A 42 -17.08 -12.23 -10.99
C ALA A 42 -17.68 -11.19 -11.93
N THR A 43 -18.75 -10.51 -11.51
CA THR A 43 -19.39 -9.42 -12.28
C THR A 43 -18.55 -8.13 -12.34
N GLY A 44 -17.35 -8.14 -11.74
CA GLY A 44 -16.28 -7.23 -12.12
C GLY A 44 -16.52 -5.77 -11.83
N TYR A 45 -17.49 -5.43 -10.99
CA TYR A 45 -17.66 -4.10 -10.42
C TYR A 45 -18.08 -4.36 -8.97
N LEU A 46 -17.72 -3.53 -8.02
CA LEU A 46 -18.60 -2.46 -7.57
C LEU A 46 -20.10 -2.79 -7.55
N CYS A 47 -20.73 -3.65 -8.36
CA CYS A 47 -22.12 -4.06 -8.27
C CYS A 47 -22.49 -4.51 -6.84
N CYS A 48 -21.77 -5.42 -6.15
CA CYS A 48 -22.12 -5.68 -4.74
C CYS A 48 -21.83 -4.48 -3.81
N CYS A 49 -20.83 -3.64 -4.09
CA CYS A 49 -20.58 -2.41 -3.31
C CYS A 49 -21.55 -1.25 -3.63
N PHE A 50 -22.08 -1.16 -4.83
CA PHE A 50 -23.02 -0.18 -5.37
C PHE A 50 -24.43 -0.63 -5.04
N TYR A 51 -24.72 -1.94 -4.97
CA TYR A 51 -25.92 -2.52 -4.37
C TYR A 51 -25.94 -2.42 -2.84
N LEU A 52 -24.77 -2.47 -2.17
CA LEU A 52 -24.65 -2.22 -0.73
C LEU A 52 -24.66 -0.70 -0.42
N LEU A 53 -24.07 0.16 -1.27
CA LEU A 53 -24.11 1.63 -1.15
C LEU A 53 -25.44 2.23 -1.64
N SER A 54 -26.15 1.60 -2.59
CA SER A 54 -27.48 2.03 -3.06
C SER A 54 -28.64 1.45 -2.25
N GLY A 55 -28.35 0.68 -1.19
CA GLY A 55 -29.37 0.15 -0.27
C GLY A 55 -30.20 -1.02 -0.83
N TYR A 56 -29.76 -1.69 -1.90
CA TYR A 56 -30.49 -2.79 -2.54
C TYR A 56 -30.20 -4.19 -1.97
N MET A 57 -29.12 -4.37 -1.22
CA MET A 57 -29.03 -5.48 -0.25
C MET A 57 -29.75 -5.04 1.02
N GLU A 58 -31.05 -5.37 1.13
CA GLU A 58 -31.80 -5.14 2.36
C GLU A 58 -31.02 -5.74 3.55
N PHE A 59 -31.01 -5.03 4.69
CA PHE A 59 -30.44 -5.47 5.97
C PHE A 59 -30.77 -6.94 6.31
N VAL A 60 -31.93 -7.42 5.82
CA VAL A 60 -32.42 -8.79 5.93
C VAL A 60 -31.46 -9.82 5.31
N GLU A 61 -30.93 -9.59 4.10
CA GLU A 61 -30.06 -10.56 3.42
C GLU A 61 -28.66 -10.63 4.05
N LEU A 62 -28.15 -9.49 4.54
CA LEU A 62 -26.91 -9.44 5.33
C LEU A 62 -27.05 -10.21 6.66
N THR A 63 -28.21 -10.08 7.30
CA THR A 63 -28.53 -10.76 8.56
C THR A 63 -28.69 -12.26 8.36
N LYS A 64 -29.32 -12.69 7.26
CA LYS A 64 -29.45 -14.10 6.88
C LYS A 64 -28.09 -14.74 6.61
N LEU A 65 -27.24 -14.12 5.78
CA LEU A 65 -25.91 -14.65 5.49
C LEU A 65 -25.04 -14.76 6.75
N SER A 66 -25.06 -13.72 7.60
CA SER A 66 -24.34 -13.71 8.88
C SER A 66 -24.87 -14.78 9.84
N ARG A 67 -26.18 -15.02 9.84
CA ARG A 67 -26.83 -16.10 10.61
C ARG A 67 -26.40 -17.48 10.09
N THR A 68 -26.37 -17.70 8.77
CA THR A 68 -25.92 -18.97 8.20
C THR A 68 -24.46 -19.25 8.54
N ILE A 69 -23.57 -18.25 8.47
CA ILE A 69 -22.17 -18.41 8.91
C ILE A 69 -22.11 -18.75 10.40
N TYR A 70 -22.92 -18.10 11.22
CA TYR A 70 -23.05 -18.41 12.65
C TYR A 70 -23.52 -19.84 12.88
N GLU A 71 -24.58 -20.29 12.19
CA GLU A 71 -25.17 -21.63 12.25
C GLU A 71 -24.22 -22.71 11.74
N LEU A 72 -23.42 -22.42 10.72
CA LEU A 72 -22.36 -23.32 10.23
C LEU A 72 -21.16 -23.40 11.17
N SER A 73 -20.96 -22.36 11.99
CA SER A 73 -19.84 -22.26 12.92
C SER A 73 -20.17 -22.65 14.37
N THR A 74 -21.43 -22.97 14.69
CA THR A 74 -21.90 -23.27 16.05
C THR A 74 -21.99 -24.76 16.44
N PRO A 75 -22.30 -25.73 15.54
CA PRO A 75 -22.38 -27.14 15.91
C PRO A 75 -21.01 -27.73 16.28
N ASN A 76 -20.99 -28.50 17.37
CA ASN A 76 -19.83 -29.22 17.93
C ASN A 76 -19.75 -30.63 17.27
N PRO A 77 -18.57 -31.16 16.85
CA PRO A 77 -17.23 -30.72 17.20
C PRO A 77 -16.51 -29.89 16.12
N LEU A 78 -16.29 -28.62 16.47
CA LEU A 78 -15.04 -27.85 16.35
C LEU A 78 -14.23 -27.92 15.04
N GLY A 79 -14.69 -27.15 14.06
CA GLY A 79 -13.78 -26.24 13.34
C GLY A 79 -13.28 -26.71 11.98
N GLU A 80 -13.78 -27.81 11.43
CA GLU A 80 -13.57 -28.13 10.02
C GLU A 80 -14.24 -27.09 9.12
N TYR A 81 -15.55 -26.85 9.29
CA TYR A 81 -16.26 -25.82 8.52
C TYR A 81 -15.72 -24.40 8.76
N SER A 82 -15.41 -24.00 9.99
CA SER A 82 -14.83 -22.68 10.25
C SER A 82 -13.43 -22.52 9.64
N ARG A 83 -12.64 -23.61 9.58
CA ARG A 83 -11.36 -23.64 8.86
C ARG A 83 -11.58 -23.53 7.36
N GLU A 84 -12.50 -24.30 6.79
CA GLU A 84 -12.86 -24.23 5.38
C GLU A 84 -13.34 -22.83 4.98
N LEU A 85 -14.16 -22.18 5.82
CA LEU A 85 -14.62 -20.82 5.58
C LEU A 85 -13.47 -19.80 5.65
N TYR A 86 -12.50 -19.98 6.57
CA TYR A 86 -11.31 -19.14 6.65
C TYR A 86 -10.37 -19.33 5.44
N ASP A 87 -10.12 -20.58 5.05
CA ASP A 87 -9.30 -20.92 3.89
C ASP A 87 -9.97 -20.45 2.60
N TYR A 88 -11.31 -20.55 2.52
CA TYR A 88 -12.09 -19.99 1.44
C TYR A 88 -11.99 -18.47 1.38
N TYR A 89 -12.10 -17.78 2.52
CA TYR A 89 -11.91 -16.34 2.60
C TYR A 89 -10.57 -15.93 2.00
N LYS A 90 -9.49 -16.62 2.37
CA LYS A 90 -8.15 -16.40 1.78
C LYS A 90 -8.16 -16.63 0.27
N LYS A 91 -8.74 -17.74 -0.18
CA LYS A 91 -8.83 -18.12 -1.60
C LYS A 91 -9.56 -17.08 -2.45
N ILE A 92 -10.58 -16.40 -1.93
CA ILE A 92 -11.26 -15.29 -2.66
C ILE A 92 -10.25 -14.21 -3.05
N PHE A 93 -9.38 -13.80 -2.13
CA PHE A 93 -8.37 -12.77 -2.40
C PHE A 93 -7.28 -13.31 -3.34
N GLU A 94 -6.81 -14.54 -3.14
CA GLU A 94 -5.84 -15.17 -4.05
C GLU A 94 -6.36 -15.23 -5.49
N GLU A 95 -7.61 -15.67 -5.69
CA GLU A 95 -8.28 -15.71 -7.00
C GLU A 95 -8.44 -14.30 -7.60
N TYR A 96 -8.90 -13.32 -6.81
CA TYR A 96 -9.06 -11.93 -7.27
C TYR A 96 -7.72 -11.31 -7.68
N ILE A 97 -6.69 -11.46 -6.86
CA ILE A 97 -5.36 -10.90 -7.12
C ILE A 97 -4.77 -11.53 -8.38
N THR A 98 -4.77 -12.85 -8.46
CA THR A 98 -4.19 -13.59 -9.58
C THR A 98 -4.92 -13.33 -10.90
N SER A 99 -6.26 -13.22 -10.88
CA SER A 99 -7.05 -13.07 -12.11
C SER A 99 -7.30 -11.63 -12.54
N LYS A 100 -7.24 -10.64 -11.64
CA LYS A 100 -7.60 -9.24 -11.92
C LYS A 100 -6.51 -8.23 -11.61
N VAL A 101 -5.74 -8.44 -10.54
CA VAL A 101 -4.71 -7.47 -10.12
C VAL A 101 -3.44 -7.70 -10.91
N LEU A 102 -2.83 -8.89 -10.85
CA LEU A 102 -1.57 -9.18 -11.53
C LEU A 102 -1.62 -8.91 -13.05
N PRO A 103 -2.67 -9.34 -13.79
CA PRO A 103 -2.76 -9.04 -15.22
C PRO A 103 -2.88 -7.55 -15.52
N ALA A 104 -3.44 -6.76 -14.61
CA ALA A 104 -3.61 -5.32 -14.80
C ALA A 104 -2.36 -4.50 -14.43
N LEU A 105 -1.45 -5.09 -13.66
CA LEU A 105 -0.13 -4.54 -13.37
C LEU A 105 0.88 -4.91 -14.46
N ASN A 106 0.66 -6.01 -15.18
CA ASN A 106 1.54 -6.46 -16.23
C ASN A 106 1.75 -5.37 -17.31
N GLY A 107 3.02 -5.10 -17.64
CA GLY A 107 3.42 -4.09 -18.62
C GLY A 107 3.40 -2.64 -18.13
N LYS A 108 2.86 -2.34 -16.94
CA LYS A 108 2.91 -0.99 -16.37
C LYS A 108 4.26 -0.72 -15.70
N LYS A 109 4.74 0.52 -15.80
CA LYS A 109 6.00 0.98 -15.22
C LYS A 109 5.80 2.34 -14.55
N ASP A 110 6.78 2.72 -13.74
CA ASP A 110 6.89 4.04 -13.15
C ASP A 110 5.58 4.52 -12.50
N GLN A 111 5.14 5.73 -12.82
CA GLN A 111 3.94 6.33 -12.23
C GLN A 111 2.66 5.53 -12.53
N ASP A 112 2.51 4.97 -13.74
CA ASP A 112 1.32 4.18 -14.13
C ASP A 112 1.20 2.91 -13.30
N LEU A 113 2.32 2.28 -12.98
CA LEU A 113 2.36 1.13 -12.08
C LEU A 113 1.87 1.51 -10.68
N LEU A 114 2.38 2.61 -10.13
CA LEU A 114 1.99 3.07 -8.80
C LEU A 114 0.50 3.41 -8.73
N GLN A 115 -0.02 4.12 -9.73
CA GLN A 115 -1.44 4.48 -9.81
C GLN A 115 -2.33 3.24 -9.86
N GLU A 116 -1.96 2.24 -10.66
CA GLU A 116 -2.71 0.99 -10.73
C GLU A 116 -2.67 0.23 -9.40
N ILE A 117 -1.53 0.17 -8.72
CA ILE A 117 -1.43 -0.46 -7.39
C ILE A 117 -2.35 0.24 -6.39
N VAL A 118 -2.31 1.57 -6.30
CA VAL A 118 -3.19 2.32 -5.38
C VAL A 118 -4.66 2.07 -5.70
N ARG A 119 -5.02 2.06 -6.99
CA ARG A 119 -6.39 1.77 -7.44
C ARG A 119 -6.83 0.36 -7.03
N ARG A 120 -5.99 -0.65 -7.27
CA ARG A 120 -6.27 -2.06 -6.93
C ARG A 120 -6.33 -2.29 -5.42
N TRP A 121 -5.46 -1.63 -4.67
CA TRP A 121 -5.49 -1.63 -3.20
C TRP A 121 -6.78 -1.04 -2.65
N SER A 122 -7.25 0.09 -3.21
CA SER A 122 -8.51 0.72 -2.79
C SER A 122 -9.70 -0.24 -2.98
N ILE A 123 -9.79 -0.90 -4.14
CA ILE A 123 -10.83 -1.91 -4.41
C ILE A 123 -10.73 -3.06 -3.40
N LEU A 124 -9.50 -3.54 -3.14
CA LEU A 124 -9.29 -4.60 -2.15
C LEU A 124 -9.74 -4.18 -0.75
N LYS A 125 -9.42 -2.97 -0.29
CA LYS A 125 -9.88 -2.46 1.02
C LYS A 125 -11.41 -2.45 1.11
N THR A 126 -12.10 -2.03 0.05
CA THR A 126 -13.56 -2.07 0.02
C THR A 126 -14.08 -3.50 0.10
N MET A 127 -13.49 -4.43 -0.64
CA MET A 127 -13.85 -5.85 -0.57
C MET A 127 -13.60 -6.42 0.83
N THR A 128 -12.44 -6.15 1.43
CA THR A 128 -12.09 -6.56 2.79
C THR A 128 -13.11 -6.05 3.80
N TYR A 129 -13.49 -4.77 3.73
CA TYR A 129 -14.48 -4.20 4.63
C TYR A 129 -15.79 -4.99 4.64
N TRP A 130 -16.34 -5.30 3.46
CA TRP A 130 -17.60 -6.04 3.36
C TRP A 130 -17.46 -7.51 3.75
N LEU A 131 -16.41 -8.18 3.27
CA LEU A 131 -16.17 -9.59 3.60
C LEU A 131 -15.91 -9.79 5.10
N CYS A 132 -15.18 -8.89 5.78
CA CYS A 132 -15.01 -8.96 7.22
C CYS A 132 -16.34 -8.87 7.99
N ARG A 133 -17.34 -8.14 7.48
CA ARG A 133 -18.68 -8.08 8.10
C ARG A 133 -19.44 -9.38 7.94
N PHE A 134 -19.41 -9.96 6.74
CA PHE A 134 -20.05 -11.27 6.51
C PHE A 134 -19.40 -12.33 7.40
N PHE A 135 -18.08 -12.43 7.38
CA PHE A 135 -17.33 -13.45 8.12
C PHE A 135 -16.99 -13.06 9.57
N HIS A 136 -17.63 -12.03 10.15
CA HIS A 136 -17.28 -11.48 11.47
C HIS A 136 -17.25 -12.53 12.59
N TYR A 137 -18.11 -13.55 12.50
CA TYR A 137 -18.13 -14.65 13.46
C TYR A 137 -16.79 -15.39 13.53
N LEU A 138 -16.10 -15.56 12.39
CA LEU A 138 -14.79 -16.20 12.34
C LEU A 138 -13.75 -15.39 13.11
N ASP A 139 -13.70 -14.07 12.92
CA ASP A 139 -12.79 -13.17 13.66
C ASP A 139 -13.02 -13.28 15.17
N ARG A 140 -14.30 -13.24 15.60
CA ARG A 140 -14.66 -13.21 17.01
C ARG A 140 -14.39 -14.52 17.75
N TYR A 141 -14.61 -15.66 17.10
CA TYR A 141 -14.60 -16.96 17.81
C TYR A 141 -13.55 -17.93 17.27
N PHE A 142 -13.46 -18.13 15.97
CA PHE A 142 -12.54 -19.13 15.39
C PHE A 142 -11.08 -18.64 15.39
N ILE A 143 -10.84 -17.48 14.78
CA ILE A 143 -9.52 -16.85 14.64
C ILE A 143 -8.95 -16.53 16.02
N ALA A 144 -9.75 -15.93 16.91
CA ALA A 144 -9.35 -15.64 18.29
C ALA A 144 -8.89 -16.88 19.05
N ARG A 145 -9.62 -18.00 18.95
CA ARG A 145 -9.25 -19.27 19.61
C ARG A 145 -8.01 -19.93 19.01
N ARG A 146 -7.84 -19.82 17.69
CA ARG A 146 -6.72 -20.45 16.96
C ARG A 146 -5.48 -19.56 16.84
N LYS A 147 -5.54 -18.30 17.29
CA LYS A 147 -4.48 -17.28 17.17
C LYS A 147 -4.01 -17.08 15.72
N LEU A 148 -4.95 -17.14 14.79
CA LEU A 148 -4.70 -16.87 13.37
C LEU A 148 -4.68 -15.34 13.11
N PRO A 149 -4.11 -14.88 11.98
CA PRO A 149 -4.28 -13.50 11.53
C PRO A 149 -5.76 -13.16 11.36
N SER A 150 -6.15 -11.93 11.70
CA SER A 150 -7.52 -11.45 11.48
C SER A 150 -7.90 -11.54 10.00
N LEU A 151 -9.20 -11.52 9.69
CA LEU A 151 -9.65 -11.50 8.29
C LEU A 151 -9.04 -10.33 7.52
N GLN A 152 -9.03 -9.13 8.13
CA GLN A 152 -8.39 -7.96 7.55
C GLN A 152 -6.90 -8.20 7.27
N GLN A 153 -6.13 -8.66 8.28
CA GLN A 153 -4.71 -8.96 8.12
C GLN A 153 -4.48 -10.02 7.04
N THR A 154 -5.34 -11.04 6.98
CA THR A 154 -5.26 -12.12 5.99
C THR A 154 -5.41 -11.58 4.57
N SER A 155 -6.40 -10.70 4.33
CA SER A 155 -6.59 -10.07 3.02
C SER A 155 -5.41 -9.19 2.59
N TYR A 156 -4.87 -8.40 3.51
CA TYR A 156 -3.76 -7.48 3.25
C TYR A 156 -2.45 -8.23 3.02
N ASN A 157 -2.16 -9.23 3.85
CA ASN A 157 -1.01 -10.12 3.68
C ASN A 157 -1.07 -10.87 2.34
N THR A 158 -2.26 -11.31 1.92
CA THR A 158 -2.42 -11.99 0.63
C THR A 158 -2.09 -11.07 -0.54
N PHE A 159 -2.55 -9.81 -0.50
CA PHE A 159 -2.18 -8.80 -1.51
C PHE A 159 -0.67 -8.56 -1.54
N TYR A 160 -0.06 -8.35 -0.37
CA TYR A 160 1.37 -8.09 -0.30
C TYR A 160 2.19 -9.27 -0.84
N ASN A 161 1.90 -10.48 -0.38
CA ASN A 161 2.63 -11.68 -0.77
C ASN A 161 2.56 -11.96 -2.27
N LEU A 162 1.42 -11.70 -2.91
CA LEU A 162 1.24 -12.00 -4.34
C LEU A 162 1.65 -10.85 -5.25
N VAL A 163 1.42 -9.60 -4.84
CA VAL A 163 1.72 -8.42 -5.67
C VAL A 163 3.16 -7.96 -5.46
N TYR A 164 3.57 -7.71 -4.21
CA TYR A 164 4.86 -7.10 -3.93
C TYR A 164 6.03 -8.06 -4.10
N ALA A 165 5.83 -9.38 -4.07
CA ALA A 165 6.90 -10.34 -4.36
C ALA A 165 7.58 -10.08 -5.71
N GLU A 166 6.81 -9.66 -6.73
CA GLU A 166 7.34 -9.38 -8.07
C GLU A 166 7.46 -7.88 -8.35
N THR A 167 6.58 -7.05 -7.79
CA THR A 167 6.54 -5.61 -8.12
C THR A 167 7.35 -4.73 -7.19
N PHE A 168 7.91 -5.24 -6.08
CA PHE A 168 8.59 -4.38 -5.11
C PHE A 168 9.79 -3.61 -5.70
N GLY A 169 10.63 -4.26 -6.51
CA GLY A 169 11.75 -3.61 -7.19
C GLY A 169 11.30 -2.41 -8.04
N PRO A 170 10.43 -2.63 -9.04
CA PRO A 170 9.86 -1.55 -9.85
C PRO A 170 9.15 -0.46 -9.05
N VAL A 171 8.40 -0.82 -8.01
CA VAL A 171 7.73 0.16 -7.13
C VAL A 171 8.73 1.02 -6.38
N LYS A 172 9.77 0.40 -5.81
CA LYS A 172 10.85 1.09 -5.10
C LYS A 172 11.56 2.07 -6.03
N ASP A 173 11.91 1.64 -7.23
CA ASP A 173 12.63 2.47 -8.20
C ASP A 173 11.74 3.63 -8.70
N ALA A 174 10.45 3.37 -8.96
CA ALA A 174 9.49 4.40 -9.34
C ALA A 174 9.27 5.46 -8.27
N VAL A 175 9.13 5.05 -6.99
CA VAL A 175 8.97 5.98 -5.86
C VAL A 175 10.20 6.86 -5.68
N LYS A 176 11.40 6.26 -5.73
CA LYS A 176 12.67 7.00 -5.69
C LYS A 176 12.75 8.03 -6.82
N ALA A 177 12.45 7.61 -8.05
CA ALA A 177 12.47 8.48 -9.22
C ALA A 177 11.48 9.65 -9.08
N MET A 178 10.28 9.42 -8.55
CA MET A 178 9.32 10.50 -8.28
C MET A 178 9.87 11.51 -7.25
N ILE A 179 10.43 11.04 -6.14
CA ILE A 179 11.00 11.93 -5.10
C ILE A 179 12.19 12.72 -5.65
N ASN A 180 13.06 12.10 -6.45
CA ASN A 180 14.20 12.81 -7.04
C ASN A 180 13.78 13.88 -8.05
N ARG A 181 12.75 13.61 -8.86
CA ARG A 181 12.15 14.63 -9.74
C ARG A 181 11.60 15.82 -8.94
N GLU A 182 10.95 15.56 -7.81
CA GLU A 182 10.49 16.62 -6.91
C GLU A 182 11.66 17.44 -6.34
N ARG A 183 12.77 16.78 -5.95
CA ARG A 183 14.00 17.45 -5.49
C ARG A 183 14.70 18.29 -6.57
N GLU A 184 14.41 18.02 -7.84
CA GLU A 184 14.88 18.80 -8.99
C GLU A 184 13.91 19.94 -9.34
N GLY A 185 12.78 20.05 -8.66
CA GLY A 185 11.79 21.12 -8.82
C GLY A 185 10.62 20.73 -9.73
N GLU A 186 10.50 19.47 -10.14
CA GLU A 186 9.31 19.01 -10.86
C GLU A 186 8.10 18.89 -9.93
N GLN A 187 6.92 19.25 -10.43
CA GLN A 187 5.68 18.95 -9.73
C GLN A 187 5.33 17.47 -9.88
N ILE A 188 5.14 16.78 -8.76
CA ILE A 188 4.73 15.37 -8.72
C ILE A 188 3.39 15.19 -8.02
N ASP A 189 2.78 14.03 -8.22
CA ASP A 189 1.63 13.60 -7.42
C ASP A 189 2.10 13.12 -6.03
N GLN A 190 2.19 14.05 -5.08
CA GLN A 190 2.56 13.74 -3.69
C GLN A 190 1.58 12.78 -3.01
N ALA A 191 0.29 12.81 -3.39
CA ALA A 191 -0.73 11.96 -2.82
C ALA A 191 -0.51 10.49 -3.22
N LEU A 192 -0.02 10.26 -4.44
CA LEU A 192 0.37 8.94 -4.91
C LEU A 192 1.53 8.35 -4.09
N VAL A 193 2.59 9.14 -3.87
CA VAL A 193 3.74 8.71 -3.05
C VAL A 193 3.30 8.38 -1.62
N LYS A 194 2.51 9.26 -0.99
CA LYS A 194 1.92 9.02 0.34
C LYS A 194 1.07 7.76 0.39
N SER A 195 0.27 7.52 -0.66
CA SER A 195 -0.60 6.33 -0.74
C SER A 195 0.22 5.04 -0.83
N ILE A 196 1.27 4.99 -1.63
CA ILE A 196 2.15 3.82 -1.75
C ILE A 196 2.90 3.55 -0.45
N LEU A 197 3.38 4.59 0.23
CA LEU A 197 4.04 4.44 1.53
C LEU A 197 3.06 3.97 2.62
N ALA A 198 1.82 4.47 2.62
CA ALA A 198 0.78 3.98 3.52
C ALA A 198 0.45 2.50 3.29
N ILE A 199 0.36 2.05 2.03
CA ILE A 199 0.15 0.63 1.68
C ILE A 199 1.27 -0.25 2.25
N ASN A 200 2.52 0.22 2.18
CA ASN A 200 3.66 -0.51 2.74
C ASN A 200 3.64 -0.51 4.28
N ALA A 201 3.18 0.57 4.92
CA ALA A 201 3.11 0.68 6.38
C ALA A 201 1.97 -0.14 7.01
N ASP A 202 0.80 -0.19 6.38
CA ASP A 202 -0.40 -0.89 6.85
C ASP A 202 -0.17 -2.40 7.05
N ASN A 203 0.81 -2.98 6.34
CA ASN A 203 1.15 -4.41 6.40
C ASN A 203 2.14 -4.77 7.52
N GLY A 204 2.60 -3.81 8.32
CA GLY A 204 3.53 -4.01 9.43
C GLY A 204 2.97 -4.77 10.65
N VAL A 205 1.67 -5.08 10.66
CA VAL A 205 0.99 -5.72 11.79
C VAL A 205 0.85 -7.24 11.55
N GLY A 206 1.93 -7.99 11.79
CA GLY A 206 1.87 -9.44 12.00
C GLY A 206 2.61 -10.30 10.97
N SER A 207 3.76 -10.81 11.39
CA SER A 207 4.56 -11.91 10.80
C SER A 207 5.34 -11.71 9.50
N LEU A 208 5.12 -10.68 8.67
CA LEU A 208 5.97 -10.42 7.50
C LEU A 208 7.21 -9.55 7.81
N LYS A 209 7.76 -9.66 9.02
CA LYS A 209 9.08 -9.10 9.39
C LYS A 209 10.25 -9.67 8.55
N GLN A 210 9.99 -10.63 7.66
CA GLN A 210 11.01 -11.35 6.90
C GLN A 210 11.20 -10.87 5.45
N HIS A 211 10.33 -10.02 4.89
CA HIS A 211 10.69 -9.27 3.68
C HIS A 211 11.39 -7.97 4.09
N LYS A 212 12.73 -8.09 4.24
CA LYS A 212 13.74 -7.03 4.39
C LYS A 212 13.78 -6.09 3.16
N GLN A 213 12.63 -5.57 2.78
CA GLN A 213 12.47 -4.67 1.66
C GLN A 213 11.72 -3.46 2.20
N ASN A 214 12.44 -2.70 3.01
CA ASN A 214 11.91 -1.49 3.63
C ASN A 214 12.01 -0.35 2.61
N LEU A 215 10.89 0.05 2.04
CA LEU A 215 10.82 1.15 1.08
C LEU A 215 11.39 2.45 1.68
N GLU A 216 11.22 2.69 2.97
CA GLU A 216 11.79 3.88 3.62
C GLU A 216 13.32 3.81 3.73
N GLU A 217 13.90 2.63 3.98
CA GLU A 217 15.37 2.47 3.96
C GLU A 217 15.92 2.72 2.56
N ALA A 218 15.25 2.20 1.53
CA ALA A 218 15.65 2.46 0.15
C ALA A 218 15.56 3.95 -0.24
N ILE A 219 14.59 4.69 0.32
CA ILE A 219 14.49 6.15 0.14
C ILE A 219 15.67 6.85 0.83
N LEU A 220 16.03 6.44 2.05
CA LEU A 220 17.17 7.01 2.78
C LEU A 220 18.50 6.77 2.05
N GLU A 221 18.73 5.54 1.57
CA GLU A 221 19.92 5.20 0.77
C GLU A 221 20.00 6.01 -0.52
N ASP A 222 18.87 6.15 -1.22
CA ASP A 222 18.80 6.97 -2.43
C ASP A 222 19.03 8.45 -2.17
N THR A 223 18.52 8.95 -1.04
CA THR A 223 18.73 10.33 -0.60
C THR A 223 20.21 10.60 -0.35
N ALA A 224 20.91 9.66 0.30
CA ALA A 224 22.35 9.77 0.51
C ALA A 224 23.09 9.86 -0.84
N ALA A 225 22.81 8.94 -1.76
CA ALA A 225 23.43 8.93 -3.09
C ALA A 225 23.15 10.21 -3.89
N PHE A 226 21.90 10.67 -3.89
CA PHE A 226 21.47 11.89 -4.57
C PHE A 226 22.24 13.12 -4.06
N TYR A 227 22.29 13.31 -2.74
CA TYR A 227 22.97 14.48 -2.16
C TYR A 227 24.49 14.38 -2.22
N SER A 228 25.08 13.19 -2.13
CA SER A 228 26.52 12.98 -2.32
C SER A 228 26.99 13.42 -3.71
N GLN A 229 26.23 13.05 -4.75
CA GLN A 229 26.51 13.47 -6.12
C GLN A 229 26.30 14.99 -6.31
N LYS A 230 25.22 15.53 -5.75
CA LYS A 230 24.88 16.96 -5.84
C LYS A 230 25.90 17.84 -5.12
N ALA A 231 26.36 17.43 -3.94
CA ALA A 231 27.40 18.09 -3.17
C ALA A 231 28.72 18.13 -3.95
N SER A 232 29.16 16.98 -4.49
CA SER A 232 30.38 16.89 -5.30
C SER A 232 30.37 17.83 -6.50
N TYR A 233 29.22 17.95 -7.19
CA TYR A 233 29.04 18.89 -8.29
C TYR A 233 29.08 20.35 -7.83
N TRP A 234 28.34 20.69 -6.77
CA TRP A 234 28.29 22.06 -6.25
C TRP A 234 29.63 22.53 -5.67
N MET A 235 30.40 21.63 -5.05
CA MET A 235 31.75 21.94 -4.57
C MET A 235 32.67 22.43 -5.68
N GLN A 236 32.46 22.05 -6.93
CA GLN A 236 33.31 22.50 -8.03
C GLN A 236 32.81 23.79 -8.68
N LYS A 237 31.52 24.13 -8.50
CA LYS A 237 30.84 25.15 -9.30
C LYS A 237 30.39 26.38 -8.52
N LYS A 238 30.13 26.24 -7.22
CA LYS A 238 29.55 27.30 -6.39
C LYS A 238 30.60 27.90 -5.46
N SER A 239 30.45 29.20 -5.18
CA SER A 239 31.10 29.86 -4.04
C SER A 239 30.61 29.26 -2.71
N TYR A 240 31.30 29.53 -1.61
CA TYR A 240 30.88 29.06 -0.27
C TYR A 240 29.48 29.58 0.08
N ASN A 241 29.21 30.85 -0.16
CA ASN A 241 27.90 31.46 0.15
C ASN A 241 26.76 30.85 -0.67
N GLU A 242 26.96 30.64 -1.99
CA GLU A 242 25.97 29.99 -2.86
C GLU A 242 25.77 28.51 -2.49
N TYR A 243 26.83 27.83 -2.05
CA TYR A 243 26.74 26.45 -1.56
C TYR A 243 25.89 26.39 -0.29
N MET A 244 26.21 27.20 0.73
CA MET A 244 25.51 27.21 2.01
C MET A 244 24.04 27.61 1.85
N LEU A 245 23.72 28.55 0.95
CA LEU A 245 22.35 28.89 0.61
C LEU A 245 21.61 27.69 0.02
N ALA A 246 22.24 26.96 -0.91
CA ALA A 246 21.64 25.79 -1.53
C ALA A 246 21.44 24.63 -0.53
N VAL A 247 22.36 24.44 0.43
CA VAL A 247 22.19 23.46 1.52
C VAL A 247 20.99 23.82 2.38
N SER A 248 20.86 25.07 2.79
CA SER A 248 19.71 25.54 3.59
C SER A 248 18.37 25.31 2.89
N GLN A 249 18.31 25.59 1.59
CA GLN A 249 17.13 25.31 0.76
C GLN A 249 16.82 23.81 0.69
N CYS A 250 17.84 22.96 0.52
CA CYS A 250 17.66 21.51 0.50
C CYS A 250 17.15 20.97 1.84
N LEU A 251 17.73 21.39 2.96
CA LEU A 251 17.30 20.97 4.29
C LEU A 251 15.85 21.39 4.57
N THR A 252 15.48 22.60 4.16
CA THR A 252 14.09 23.09 4.28
C THR A 252 13.15 22.24 3.42
N HIS A 253 13.51 21.98 2.16
CA HIS A 253 12.71 21.14 1.27
C HIS A 253 12.53 19.72 1.80
N GLU A 254 13.60 19.07 2.27
CA GLU A 254 13.53 17.71 2.83
C GLU A 254 12.71 17.66 4.11
N LYS A 255 12.78 18.71 4.94
CA LYS A 255 11.97 18.83 6.16
C LYS A 255 10.48 19.01 5.85
N ASP A 256 10.15 19.91 4.94
CA ASP A 256 8.77 20.34 4.73
C ASP A 256 8.02 19.47 3.70
N THR A 257 8.75 18.82 2.79
CA THR A 257 8.15 18.08 1.65
C THR A 257 8.37 16.59 1.72
N VAL A 258 9.62 16.14 1.90
CA VAL A 258 9.97 14.70 1.86
C VAL A 258 9.74 14.01 3.20
N SER A 259 10.05 14.67 4.33
CA SER A 259 9.84 14.10 5.67
C SER A 259 8.38 13.68 5.92
N PRO A 260 7.35 14.45 5.51
CA PRO A 260 5.95 14.03 5.62
C PRO A 260 5.59 12.73 4.91
N TYR A 261 6.41 12.24 3.97
CA TYR A 261 6.19 10.94 3.34
C TYR A 261 6.58 9.77 4.25
N LEU A 262 7.58 9.97 5.12
CA LEU A 262 8.17 8.93 5.95
C LEU A 262 7.52 8.83 7.33
N GLN A 263 7.61 7.66 7.96
CA GLN A 263 7.27 7.48 9.36
C GLN A 263 8.10 8.37 10.27
N ALA A 264 7.49 8.84 11.37
CA ALA A 264 8.11 9.74 12.36
C ALA A 264 9.53 9.29 12.80
N LYS A 265 9.76 7.98 12.94
CA LYS A 265 11.07 7.41 13.34
C LYS A 265 12.20 7.66 12.31
N ASN A 266 11.85 7.85 11.05
CA ASN A 266 12.78 7.99 9.93
C ASN A 266 12.84 9.43 9.39
N GLN A 267 11.91 10.31 9.79
CA GLN A 267 11.97 11.74 9.47
C GLN A 267 13.26 12.41 9.98
N LYS A 268 13.63 12.13 11.23
CA LYS A 268 14.88 12.67 11.78
C LYS A 268 16.11 12.13 11.04
N LYS A 269 16.10 10.83 10.73
CA LYS A 269 17.20 10.17 10.01
C LYS A 269 17.39 10.72 8.60
N LEU A 270 16.29 11.08 7.92
CA LEU A 270 16.37 11.72 6.61
C LEU A 270 17.19 13.02 6.69
N LEU A 271 16.90 13.88 7.65
CA LEU A 271 17.63 15.13 7.82
C LEU A 271 19.09 14.89 8.21
N GLU A 272 19.35 13.94 9.11
CA GLU A 272 20.73 13.56 9.50
C GLU A 272 21.53 13.07 8.29
N VAL A 273 20.92 12.28 7.37
CA VAL A 273 21.56 11.83 6.12
C VAL A 273 21.88 13.01 5.20
N VAL A 274 20.94 13.94 5.03
CA VAL A 274 21.13 15.11 4.16
C VAL A 274 22.23 16.03 4.71
N GLU A 275 22.25 16.28 6.01
CA GLU A 275 23.31 17.04 6.69
C GLU A 275 24.67 16.34 6.55
N GLN A 276 24.70 15.02 6.71
CA GLN A 276 25.91 14.23 6.58
C GLN A 276 26.53 14.37 5.19
N GLU A 277 25.75 14.19 4.13
CA GLU A 277 26.24 14.24 2.75
C GLU A 277 26.57 15.66 2.28
N LEU A 278 25.80 16.68 2.71
CA LEU A 278 26.01 18.05 2.26
C LEU A 278 27.06 18.82 3.06
N LEU A 279 27.25 18.52 4.35
CA LEU A 279 28.11 19.28 5.25
C LEU A 279 29.27 18.45 5.78
N ASN A 280 28.97 17.38 6.51
CA ASN A 280 30.01 16.65 7.27
C ASN A 280 31.00 15.94 6.34
N ALA A 281 30.53 15.34 5.25
CA ALA A 281 31.37 14.69 4.25
C ALA A 281 32.35 15.66 3.57
N HIS A 282 32.03 16.96 3.54
CA HIS A 282 32.81 17.99 2.87
C HIS A 282 33.36 19.07 3.82
N ALA A 283 33.41 18.81 5.14
CA ALA A 283 33.75 19.82 6.15
C ALA A 283 35.10 20.53 5.88
N ASN A 284 36.15 19.77 5.58
CA ASN A 284 37.48 20.32 5.29
C ASN A 284 37.51 21.18 4.01
N GLU A 285 36.77 20.77 2.98
CA GLU A 285 36.71 21.50 1.70
C GLU A 285 35.90 22.81 1.85
N LEU A 286 34.83 22.76 2.64
CA LEU A 286 34.04 23.95 3.00
C LEU A 286 34.86 24.97 3.77
N GLU A 287 35.67 24.52 4.73
CA GLU A 287 36.55 25.41 5.50
C GLU A 287 37.56 26.12 4.59
N ARG A 288 38.17 25.39 3.65
CA ARG A 288 39.08 25.97 2.65
C ARG A 288 38.39 26.98 1.76
N LYS A 289 37.19 26.68 1.25
CA LYS A 289 36.43 27.61 0.42
C LYS A 289 36.02 28.87 1.16
N LYS A 290 35.63 28.74 2.43
CA LYS A 290 35.28 29.88 3.28
C LYS A 290 36.44 30.86 3.40
N GLN A 291 37.66 30.36 3.61
CA GLN A 291 38.87 31.20 3.70
C GLN A 291 39.17 31.94 2.38
N VAL A 292 38.93 31.30 1.23
CA VAL A 292 39.12 31.92 -0.10
C VAL A 292 38.09 33.03 -0.35
N ASP A 293 36.83 32.81 0.05
CA ASP A 293 35.77 33.81 -0.14
C ASP A 293 35.89 35.00 0.85
N GLU A 294 36.38 34.77 2.07
CA GLU A 294 36.65 35.84 3.06
C GLU A 294 37.94 36.62 2.76
N PHE A 295 38.92 36.00 2.09
CA PHE A 295 40.18 36.63 1.69
C PHE A 295 40.48 36.32 0.21
N PRO A 296 39.81 37.00 -0.75
CA PRO A 296 40.19 36.89 -2.15
C PRO A 296 41.62 37.43 -2.24
N LEU A 297 42.58 36.54 -2.53
CA LEU A 297 43.97 36.91 -2.71
C LEU A 297 44.05 38.04 -3.73
N ALA A 298 44.39 39.24 -3.26
CA ALA A 298 44.80 40.35 -4.07
C ALA A 298 46.19 40.05 -4.65
N ASP A 299 46.25 39.26 -5.71
CA ASP A 299 47.35 39.28 -6.67
C ASP A 299 46.75 39.85 -7.97
N HIS A 300 47.03 41.08 -8.37
CA HIS A 300 48.37 41.50 -8.78
C HIS A 300 48.88 42.80 -8.12
N LYS A 301 50.16 42.74 -7.74
CA LYS A 301 51.01 43.85 -7.32
C LYS A 301 51.13 44.96 -8.37
N GLN A 302 51.27 46.17 -7.82
CA GLN A 302 51.78 47.41 -8.40
C GLN A 302 53.12 47.29 -9.15
N VAL A 303 53.27 48.15 -10.17
CA VAL A 303 54.51 48.83 -10.64
C VAL A 303 55.57 47.99 -11.38
N SER A 304 55.60 48.13 -12.70
CA SER A 304 56.64 48.89 -13.44
C SER A 304 56.10 49.33 -14.80
#